data_AF-A0A444ZTC3-F1
#
_entry.id   AF-A0A444ZTC3-F1
#
_cell.length_a   1.000
_cell.length_b   1.000
_cell.length_c   1.000
_cell.angle_alpha   90.00
_cell.angle_beta   90.00
_cell.angle_gamma   90.00
#
_symmetry.space_group_name_H-M   'P 1'
#
loop_
_entity.id
_entity.type
_entity.pdbx_description
1 polymer ?
#
loop_
_entity_poly.entity_id
_entity_poly.type
_entity_poly.pdbx_seq_one_letter_code
_entity_poly.pdbx_strand_id
1 'polypeptide(L)'
;MHSWWESVSKARSRIHALAAILPSSSAEALSALADSDRPALSLLSSPAAYSAVSSSLQGSASDPLCHWLYDTFLSSDPHLRLLVLSFLPLLSALYLSRIHHHFDPSSLAGFEAVLLAIYAAETKSRAGKPLLVTIPDLSQPSIYHAPLRKPSSSVDRPSSVGVLSPPLEPHVAMKSTKRATIVGTALHCYYAQISQMPSWSKLEFCRFAAGWAGQDCPCRSELDHRDETAIANGHGAIGSSEIEIEEEILQPVLRILGHCLLGPLNPQEVKDAASSAVRSLYARASHDLVPQAILATRSLIQLDNRTREAAKAGANSSSNSNTPTKPKKPEILLVSK
;
A
#
# COMPACT_ATOMS: atom_id res chain seq x y z
N MET A 1 1.26 -16.54 -25.91
CA MET A 1 -0.05 -15.88 -25.72
C MET A 1 -0.93 -16.86 -24.96
N HIS A 2 -1.23 -16.62 -23.69
CA HIS A 2 -2.19 -17.46 -22.97
C HIS A 2 -3.58 -17.22 -23.55
N SER A 3 -4.30 -18.29 -23.88
CA SER A 3 -5.67 -18.16 -24.36
C SER A 3 -6.54 -17.56 -23.25
N TRP A 4 -7.36 -16.56 -23.56
CA TRP A 4 -8.27 -15.94 -22.60
C TRP A 4 -9.11 -17.00 -21.86
N TRP A 5 -9.56 -18.04 -22.58
CA TRP A 5 -10.30 -19.16 -22.02
C TRP A 5 -9.50 -19.99 -21.01
N GLU A 6 -8.19 -20.15 -21.20
CA GLU A 6 -7.33 -20.86 -20.23
C GLU A 6 -7.20 -20.07 -18.91
N SER A 7 -7.10 -18.75 -18.99
CA SER A 7 -7.06 -17.87 -17.80
C SER A 7 -8.39 -17.94 -17.04
N VAL A 8 -9.53 -17.83 -17.73
CA VAL A 8 -10.86 -17.94 -17.12
C VAL A 8 -11.07 -19.32 -16.49
N SER A 9 -10.75 -20.41 -17.20
CA SER A 9 -10.88 -21.77 -16.67
C SER A 9 -10.00 -22.00 -15.44
N LYS A 10 -8.76 -21.48 -15.45
CA LYS A 10 -7.85 -21.61 -14.31
C LYS A 10 -8.34 -20.83 -13.11
N ALA A 11 -8.82 -19.61 -13.31
CA ALA A 11 -9.39 -18.79 -12.26
C ALA A 11 -10.66 -19.44 -11.66
N ARG A 12 -11.56 -20.00 -12.47
CA ARG A 12 -12.71 -20.78 -12.00
C ARG A 12 -12.30 -21.94 -11.12
N SER A 13 -11.34 -22.75 -11.59
CA SER A 13 -10.81 -23.88 -10.84
C SER A 13 -10.26 -23.45 -9.46
N ARG A 14 -9.51 -22.32 -9.41
CA ARG A 14 -9.01 -21.78 -8.14
C ARG A 14 -10.12 -21.29 -7.23
N ILE A 15 -11.18 -20.66 -7.75
CA ILE A 15 -12.31 -20.20 -6.93
C ILE A 15 -13.10 -21.38 -6.35
N HIS A 16 -13.35 -22.43 -7.13
CA HIS A 16 -13.98 -23.65 -6.60
C HIS A 16 -13.12 -24.34 -5.54
N ALA A 17 -11.80 -24.37 -5.73
CA ALA A 17 -10.88 -24.86 -4.71
C ALA A 17 -10.94 -24.02 -3.42
N LEU A 18 -11.09 -22.69 -3.52
CA LEU A 18 -11.28 -21.81 -2.37
C LEU A 18 -12.61 -22.08 -1.67
N ALA A 19 -13.69 -22.25 -2.43
CA ALA A 19 -15.02 -22.53 -1.90
C ALA A 19 -15.09 -23.85 -1.13
N ALA A 20 -14.26 -24.84 -1.50
CA ALA A 20 -14.16 -26.11 -0.78
C ALA A 20 -13.42 -26.00 0.57
N ILE A 21 -12.62 -24.95 0.76
CA ILE A 21 -11.82 -24.74 1.98
C ILE A 21 -12.59 -23.87 2.98
N LEU A 22 -13.34 -22.88 2.50
CA LEU A 22 -14.05 -21.93 3.36
C LEU A 22 -15.37 -22.50 3.90
N PRO A 23 -15.93 -21.90 4.97
CA PRO A 23 -17.23 -22.30 5.51
C PRO A 23 -18.33 -22.29 4.45
N SER A 24 -19.27 -23.23 4.55
CA SER A 24 -20.36 -23.43 3.57
C SER A 24 -21.21 -22.19 3.31
N SER A 25 -21.34 -21.29 4.29
CA SER A 25 -22.03 -20.00 4.15
C SER A 25 -21.41 -19.07 3.09
N SER A 26 -20.14 -19.27 2.74
CA SER A 26 -19.43 -18.47 1.73
C SER A 26 -19.31 -19.18 0.37
N ALA A 27 -19.61 -20.47 0.30
CA ALA A 27 -19.39 -21.29 -0.88
C ALA A 27 -20.33 -20.93 -2.05
N GLU A 28 -21.58 -20.59 -1.77
CA GLU A 28 -22.56 -20.17 -2.79
C GLU A 28 -22.14 -18.84 -3.44
N ALA A 29 -21.74 -17.86 -2.63
CA ALA A 29 -21.27 -16.57 -3.12
C ALA A 29 -19.99 -16.70 -3.96
N LEU A 30 -19.05 -17.57 -3.54
CA LEU A 30 -17.84 -17.84 -4.32
C LEU A 30 -18.14 -18.57 -5.64
N SER A 31 -19.09 -19.49 -5.65
CA SER A 31 -19.49 -20.19 -6.89
C SER A 31 -20.10 -19.21 -7.90
N ALA A 32 -20.94 -18.28 -7.44
CA ALA A 32 -21.47 -17.21 -8.29
C ALA A 32 -20.36 -16.31 -8.89
N LEU A 33 -19.27 -16.06 -8.14
CA LEU A 33 -18.11 -15.31 -8.65
C LEU A 33 -17.33 -16.11 -9.71
N ALA A 34 -17.27 -17.43 -9.60
CA ALA A 34 -16.62 -18.29 -10.58
C ALA A 34 -17.34 -18.22 -11.94
N ASP A 35 -18.66 -18.15 -11.95
CA ASP A 35 -19.45 -18.12 -13.19
C ASP A 35 -19.35 -16.80 -13.97
N SER A 36 -18.78 -15.75 -13.38
CA SER A 36 -18.55 -14.48 -14.06
C SER A 36 -17.61 -14.58 -15.28
N ASP A 37 -17.65 -13.54 -16.13
CA ASP A 37 -16.77 -13.43 -17.30
C ASP A 37 -15.29 -13.20 -16.92
N ARG A 38 -15.05 -12.62 -15.74
CA ARG A 38 -13.71 -12.30 -15.22
C ARG A 38 -13.57 -12.76 -13.76
N PRO A 39 -13.55 -14.08 -13.50
CA PRO A 39 -13.59 -14.67 -12.16
C PRO A 39 -12.54 -14.11 -11.20
N ALA A 40 -11.28 -13.96 -11.64
CA ALA A 40 -10.20 -13.45 -10.80
C ALA A 40 -10.43 -12.00 -10.35
N LEU A 41 -10.94 -11.13 -11.24
CA LEU A 41 -11.23 -9.73 -10.92
C LEU A 41 -12.49 -9.61 -10.06
N SER A 42 -13.52 -10.41 -10.34
CA SER A 42 -14.73 -10.47 -9.52
C SER A 42 -14.40 -10.89 -8.08
N LEU A 43 -13.53 -11.88 -7.91
CA LEU A 43 -13.04 -12.28 -6.59
C LEU A 43 -12.23 -11.17 -5.91
N LEU A 44 -11.31 -10.51 -6.63
CA LEU A 44 -10.53 -9.37 -6.12
C LEU A 44 -11.41 -8.22 -5.61
N SER A 45 -12.54 -7.99 -6.28
CA SER A 45 -13.48 -6.92 -5.94
C SER A 45 -14.44 -7.25 -4.80
N SER A 46 -14.51 -8.52 -4.34
CA SER A 46 -15.50 -8.98 -3.37
C SER A 46 -15.02 -8.82 -1.91
N PRO A 47 -15.62 -7.91 -1.12
CA PRO A 47 -15.26 -7.75 0.30
C PRO A 47 -15.68 -8.95 1.14
N ALA A 48 -16.78 -9.62 0.78
CA ALA A 48 -17.27 -10.80 1.49
C ALA A 48 -16.29 -11.97 1.38
N ALA A 49 -15.69 -12.17 0.20
CA ALA A 49 -14.65 -13.17 0.00
C ALA A 49 -13.39 -12.84 0.82
N TYR A 50 -12.99 -11.56 0.87
CA TYR A 50 -11.90 -11.13 1.74
C TYR A 50 -12.19 -11.46 3.20
N SER A 51 -13.36 -11.10 3.74
CA SER A 51 -13.72 -11.36 5.14
C SER A 51 -13.77 -12.85 5.49
N ALA A 52 -14.24 -13.69 4.57
CA ALA A 52 -14.26 -15.14 4.75
C ALA A 52 -12.84 -15.72 4.81
N VAL A 53 -11.94 -15.26 3.93
CA VAL A 53 -10.53 -15.67 3.95
C VAL A 53 -9.82 -15.14 5.20
N SER A 54 -10.00 -13.86 5.53
CA SER A 54 -9.28 -13.22 6.64
C SER A 54 -9.62 -13.82 7.99
N SER A 55 -10.88 -14.21 8.20
CA SER A 55 -11.33 -14.86 9.44
C SER A 55 -10.86 -16.31 9.57
N SER A 56 -10.60 -16.99 8.45
CA SER A 56 -10.25 -18.41 8.41
C SER A 56 -8.74 -18.67 8.36
N LEU A 57 -7.93 -17.63 8.14
CA LEU A 57 -6.49 -17.74 7.90
C LEU A 57 -5.69 -17.97 9.20
N GLN A 58 -5.04 -19.14 9.29
CA GLN A 58 -4.35 -19.57 10.51
C GLN A 58 -2.83 -19.41 10.42
N GLY A 59 -2.24 -19.67 9.25
CA GLY A 59 -0.80 -19.51 8.99
C GLY A 59 0.07 -20.75 9.21
N SER A 60 -0.52 -21.86 9.66
CA SER A 60 0.23 -23.10 9.92
C SER A 60 0.69 -23.78 8.63
N ALA A 61 1.67 -24.68 8.75
CA ALA A 61 2.14 -25.49 7.62
C ALA A 61 1.04 -26.36 6.97
N SER A 62 -0.02 -26.69 7.71
CA SER A 62 -1.15 -27.48 7.23
C SER A 62 -2.36 -26.62 6.84
N ASP A 63 -2.25 -25.29 6.90
CA ASP A 63 -3.34 -24.37 6.58
C ASP A 63 -3.68 -24.47 5.08
N PRO A 64 -4.88 -24.99 4.72
CA PRO A 64 -5.28 -25.12 3.33
C PRO A 64 -5.39 -23.77 2.61
N LEU A 65 -5.64 -22.66 3.32
CA LEU A 65 -5.66 -21.33 2.73
C LEU A 65 -4.26 -20.83 2.37
N CYS A 66 -3.25 -21.12 3.20
CA CYS A 66 -1.87 -20.80 2.86
C CYS A 66 -1.41 -21.59 1.63
N HIS A 67 -1.77 -22.88 1.55
CA HIS A 67 -1.52 -23.69 0.35
C HIS A 67 -2.24 -23.13 -0.88
N TRP A 68 -3.51 -22.76 -0.73
CA TRP A 68 -4.27 -22.17 -1.82
C TRP A 68 -3.66 -20.85 -2.32
N LEU A 69 -3.22 -19.96 -1.41
CA LEU A 69 -2.55 -18.71 -1.75
C LEU A 69 -1.22 -18.96 -2.48
N TYR A 70 -0.42 -19.90 -1.98
CA TYR A 70 0.84 -20.30 -2.60
C TYR A 70 0.64 -20.81 -4.03
N ASP A 71 -0.26 -21.78 -4.20
CA ASP A 71 -0.59 -22.39 -5.49
C ASP A 71 -1.23 -21.40 -6.48
N THR A 72 -2.03 -20.47 -5.97
CA THR A 72 -2.66 -19.42 -6.77
C THR A 72 -1.62 -18.41 -7.26
N PHE A 73 -0.63 -18.07 -6.44
CA PHE A 73 0.46 -17.18 -6.83
C PHE A 73 1.39 -17.82 -7.88
N LEU A 74 1.68 -19.11 -7.77
CA LEU A 74 2.48 -19.85 -8.75
C LEU A 74 1.80 -19.97 -10.13
N SER A 75 0.52 -19.65 -10.23
CA SER A 75 -0.18 -19.55 -11.51
C SER A 75 0.57 -18.61 -12.48
N SER A 76 0.46 -18.90 -13.79
CA SER A 76 0.94 -18.01 -14.85
C SER A 76 0.02 -16.82 -15.11
N ASP A 77 -1.18 -16.80 -14.51
CA ASP A 77 -2.17 -15.74 -14.69
C ASP A 77 -1.86 -14.50 -13.84
N PRO A 78 -1.66 -13.31 -14.45
CA PRO A 78 -1.37 -12.09 -13.72
C PRO A 78 -2.51 -11.65 -12.77
N HIS A 79 -3.77 -11.91 -13.10
CA HIS A 79 -4.90 -11.52 -12.24
C HIS A 79 -4.98 -12.37 -10.97
N LEU A 80 -4.63 -13.65 -11.08
CA LEU A 80 -4.53 -14.54 -9.90
C LEU A 80 -3.33 -14.17 -9.01
N ARG A 81 -2.21 -13.74 -9.60
CA ARG A 81 -1.09 -13.19 -8.82
C ARG A 81 -1.48 -11.90 -8.11
N LEU A 82 -2.16 -10.99 -8.82
CA LEU A 82 -2.66 -9.74 -8.25
C LEU A 82 -3.61 -10.00 -7.08
N LEU A 83 -4.49 -11.02 -7.20
CA LEU A 83 -5.35 -11.46 -6.12
C LEU A 83 -4.56 -11.85 -4.88
N VAL A 84 -3.53 -12.69 -5.00
CA VAL A 84 -2.69 -13.07 -3.84
C VAL A 84 -1.96 -11.86 -3.26
N LEU A 85 -1.43 -10.97 -4.12
CA LEU A 85 -0.79 -9.74 -3.68
C LEU A 85 -1.77 -8.85 -2.89
N SER A 86 -3.08 -8.84 -3.22
CA SER A 86 -4.06 -8.05 -2.46
C SER A 86 -4.24 -8.50 -1.00
N PHE A 87 -3.89 -9.75 -0.67
CA PHE A 87 -3.86 -10.29 0.69
C PHE A 87 -2.54 -10.05 1.42
N LEU A 88 -1.51 -9.48 0.77
CA LEU A 88 -0.23 -9.22 1.42
C LEU A 88 -0.30 -8.35 2.67
N PRO A 89 -1.11 -7.27 2.73
CA PRO A 89 -1.27 -6.51 3.97
C PRO A 89 -1.66 -7.38 5.16
N LEU A 90 -2.62 -8.29 4.95
CA LEU A 90 -3.08 -9.23 5.97
C LEU A 90 -1.99 -10.26 6.32
N LEU A 91 -1.34 -10.86 5.31
CA LEU A 91 -0.27 -11.84 5.50
C LEU A 91 0.89 -11.24 6.29
N SER A 92 1.35 -10.04 5.91
CA SER A 92 2.41 -9.33 6.61
C SER A 92 1.99 -8.97 8.03
N ALA A 93 0.76 -8.51 8.25
CA ALA A 93 0.29 -8.16 9.59
C ALA A 93 0.18 -9.36 10.54
N LEU A 94 -0.40 -10.47 10.07
CA LEU A 94 -0.50 -11.70 10.86
C LEU A 94 0.87 -12.32 11.11
N TYR A 95 1.76 -12.29 10.11
CA TYR A 95 3.13 -12.78 10.26
C TYR A 95 3.91 -11.96 11.29
N LEU A 96 3.95 -10.63 11.13
CA LEU A 96 4.70 -9.73 11.99
C LEU A 96 4.14 -9.66 13.41
N SER A 97 2.82 -9.79 13.60
CA SER A 97 2.25 -9.81 14.95
C SER A 97 2.63 -11.08 15.71
N ARG A 98 2.70 -12.23 15.02
CA ARG A 98 2.93 -13.54 15.64
C ARG A 98 4.40 -13.90 15.79
N ILE A 99 5.31 -13.29 15.02
CA ILE A 99 6.74 -13.58 15.07
C ILE A 99 7.38 -13.35 16.46
N HIS A 100 6.87 -12.37 17.22
CA HIS A 100 7.39 -11.97 18.53
C HIS A 100 6.66 -12.65 19.69
N HIS A 101 5.49 -13.24 19.43
CA HIS A 101 4.85 -14.09 20.41
C HIS A 101 5.46 -15.49 20.27
N HIS A 102 5.93 -16.08 21.38
CA HIS A 102 6.52 -17.43 21.45
C HIS A 102 5.51 -18.55 21.12
N PHE A 103 4.79 -18.43 20.01
CA PHE A 103 3.93 -19.48 19.48
C PHE A 103 4.77 -20.56 18.82
N ASP A 104 4.17 -21.74 18.72
CA ASP A 104 4.73 -22.88 18.00
C ASP A 104 5.19 -22.44 16.59
N PRO A 105 6.48 -22.58 16.22
CA PRO A 105 6.99 -22.20 14.90
C PRO A 105 6.22 -22.85 13.74
N SER A 106 5.53 -23.96 13.99
CA SER A 106 4.63 -24.61 13.01
C SER A 106 3.48 -23.69 12.55
N SER A 107 3.10 -22.69 13.35
CA SER A 107 2.01 -21.74 13.12
C SER A 107 2.33 -20.61 12.12
N LEU A 108 3.60 -20.47 11.71
CA LEU A 108 4.05 -19.44 10.76
C LEU A 108 4.46 -20.00 9.40
N ALA A 109 4.75 -21.29 9.33
CA ALA A 109 5.34 -21.92 8.15
C ALA A 109 4.52 -21.74 6.86
N GLY A 110 3.18 -21.69 6.97
CA GLY A 110 2.29 -21.41 5.84
C GLY A 110 2.46 -19.99 5.31
N PHE A 111 2.55 -18.99 6.21
CA PHE A 111 2.84 -17.61 5.81
C PHE A 111 4.23 -17.46 5.21
N GLU A 112 5.23 -18.09 5.83
CA GLU A 112 6.61 -18.06 5.35
C GLU A 112 6.72 -18.64 3.94
N ALA A 113 6.00 -19.74 3.64
CA ALA A 113 5.96 -20.32 2.31
C ALA A 113 5.39 -19.36 1.25
N VAL A 114 4.30 -18.66 1.55
CA VAL A 114 3.68 -17.69 0.62
C VAL A 114 4.61 -16.49 0.40
N LEU A 115 5.15 -15.92 1.47
CA LEU A 115 6.07 -14.77 1.40
C LEU A 115 7.36 -15.14 0.65
N LEU A 116 7.91 -16.33 0.89
CA LEU A 116 9.06 -16.85 0.15
C LEU A 116 8.75 -17.08 -1.33
N ALA A 117 7.56 -17.54 -1.69
CA ALA A 117 7.17 -17.70 -3.09
C ALA A 117 7.19 -16.37 -3.83
N ILE A 118 6.65 -15.32 -3.20
CA ILE A 118 6.62 -13.95 -3.74
C ILE A 118 8.05 -13.41 -3.86
N TYR A 119 8.86 -13.57 -2.81
CA TYR A 119 10.26 -13.18 -2.83
C TYR A 119 11.06 -13.90 -3.92
N ALA A 120 10.91 -15.22 -4.06
CA ALA A 120 11.61 -16.01 -5.06
C ALA A 120 11.23 -15.61 -6.49
N ALA A 121 9.96 -15.29 -6.73
CA ALA A 121 9.51 -14.78 -8.01
C ALA A 121 10.14 -13.42 -8.34
N GLU A 122 10.25 -12.52 -7.36
CA GLU A 122 10.89 -11.22 -7.51
C GLU A 122 12.41 -11.35 -7.71
N THR A 123 13.08 -12.20 -6.94
CA THR A 123 14.51 -12.50 -7.12
C THR A 123 14.80 -13.06 -8.51
N LYS A 124 13.95 -13.95 -9.02
CA LYS A 124 14.05 -14.48 -10.39
C LYS A 124 13.84 -13.38 -11.43
N SER A 125 12.88 -12.48 -11.21
CA SER A 125 12.60 -11.34 -12.09
C SER A 125 13.79 -10.39 -12.19
N ARG A 126 14.46 -10.12 -11.06
CA ARG A 126 15.64 -9.24 -11.00
C ARG A 126 16.90 -9.86 -11.61
N ALA A 127 16.98 -11.20 -11.70
CA ALA A 127 18.12 -11.92 -12.27
C ALA A 127 19.49 -11.45 -11.73
N GLY A 128 19.57 -11.21 -10.41
CA GLY A 128 20.77 -10.73 -9.73
C GLY A 128 21.11 -9.25 -9.95
N LYS A 129 20.21 -8.46 -10.57
CA LYS A 129 20.41 -7.03 -10.78
C LYS A 129 19.79 -6.19 -9.64
N PRO A 130 20.43 -5.08 -9.25
CA PRO A 130 19.82 -4.13 -8.33
C PRO A 130 18.67 -3.37 -9.01
N LEU A 131 17.74 -2.85 -8.20
CA LEU A 131 16.78 -1.85 -8.68
C LEU A 131 17.43 -0.48 -8.63
N LEU A 132 17.56 0.15 -9.80
CA LEU A 132 18.22 1.44 -9.99
C LEU A 132 17.20 2.52 -10.37
N VAL A 133 17.48 3.76 -9.96
CA VAL A 133 16.75 4.95 -10.38
C VAL A 133 17.72 5.98 -10.94
N THR A 134 17.37 6.59 -12.06
CA THR A 134 18.13 7.71 -12.61
C THR A 134 17.69 9.00 -11.91
N ILE A 135 18.62 9.68 -11.26
CA ILE A 135 18.36 10.95 -10.57
C ILE A 135 18.35 12.06 -11.63
N PRO A 136 17.22 12.77 -11.82
CA PRO A 136 17.14 13.85 -12.80
C PRO A 136 18.10 14.99 -12.44
N ASP A 137 18.81 15.51 -13.44
CA ASP A 137 19.69 16.67 -13.30
C ASP A 137 19.14 17.85 -14.13
N LEU A 138 18.86 18.97 -13.46
CA LEU A 138 18.35 20.20 -14.10
C LEU A 138 19.39 20.87 -15.01
N SER A 139 20.68 20.51 -14.89
CA SER A 139 21.74 20.95 -15.80
C SER A 139 21.65 20.31 -17.18
N GLN A 140 20.86 19.22 -17.32
CA GLN A 140 20.66 18.49 -18.55
C GLN A 140 19.25 18.78 -19.14
N PRO A 141 19.10 18.77 -20.48
CA PRO A 141 17.79 18.86 -21.10
C PRO A 141 16.95 17.63 -20.74
N SER A 142 15.67 17.85 -20.50
CA SER A 142 14.66 16.83 -20.20
C SER A 142 13.37 17.12 -20.94
N ILE A 143 12.40 16.21 -20.88
CA ILE A 143 11.08 16.36 -21.51
C ILE A 143 10.37 17.64 -21.05
N TYR A 144 10.61 18.10 -19.80
CA TYR A 144 9.91 19.24 -19.19
C TYR A 144 10.74 20.52 -19.13
N HIS A 145 12.05 20.46 -19.38
CA HIS A 145 12.95 21.58 -19.15
C HIS A 145 14.16 21.54 -20.07
N ALA A 146 14.53 22.69 -20.63
CA ALA A 146 15.79 22.88 -21.35
C ALA A 146 16.64 23.93 -20.61
N PRO A 147 17.89 23.61 -20.21
CA PRO A 147 18.75 24.54 -19.48
C PRO A 147 19.11 25.75 -20.35
N LEU A 148 19.06 26.95 -19.74
CA LEU A 148 19.29 28.22 -20.43
C LEU A 148 20.75 28.38 -20.91
N ARG A 149 21.70 27.73 -20.23
CA ARG A 149 23.11 27.66 -20.63
C ARG A 149 23.36 26.29 -21.24
N LYS A 150 23.87 26.26 -22.48
CA LYS A 150 24.33 25.02 -23.10
C LYS A 150 25.42 24.41 -22.21
N PRO A 151 25.38 23.10 -21.91
CA PRO A 151 26.49 22.46 -21.23
C PRO A 151 27.75 22.73 -22.06
N SER A 152 28.83 23.18 -21.41
CA SER A 152 30.13 23.28 -22.07
C SER A 152 30.41 21.94 -22.74
N SER A 153 30.72 21.95 -24.03
CA SER A 153 30.80 20.80 -24.95
C SER A 153 31.89 19.76 -24.63
N SER A 154 32.25 19.59 -23.37
CA SER A 154 33.37 18.77 -22.91
C SER A 154 33.08 17.92 -21.68
N VAL A 155 31.84 17.92 -21.15
CA VAL A 155 31.51 17.04 -20.02
C VAL A 155 30.13 16.41 -20.21
N ASP A 156 30.10 15.29 -20.93
CA ASP A 156 29.05 14.28 -20.78
C ASP A 156 29.15 13.74 -19.35
N ARG A 157 28.50 14.43 -18.39
CA ARG A 157 28.38 13.92 -17.03
C ARG A 157 27.38 12.77 -17.07
N PRO A 158 27.78 11.53 -16.73
CA PRO A 158 26.82 10.45 -16.63
C PRO A 158 25.74 10.83 -15.62
N SER A 159 24.48 10.57 -15.97
CA SER A 159 23.35 10.77 -15.07
C SER A 159 23.63 10.08 -13.75
N SER A 160 23.46 10.78 -12.62
CA SER A 160 23.62 10.15 -11.31
C SER A 160 22.60 9.02 -11.16
N VAL A 161 23.06 7.83 -10.79
CA VAL A 161 22.22 6.64 -10.60
C VAL A 161 22.13 6.34 -9.11
N GLY A 162 20.91 6.35 -8.58
CA GLY A 162 20.61 5.89 -7.23
C GLY A 162 20.26 4.40 -7.22
N VAL A 163 20.55 3.72 -6.11
CA VAL A 163 20.13 2.33 -5.87
C VAL A 163 18.87 2.36 -5.00
N LEU A 164 17.74 1.89 -5.52
CA LEU A 164 16.49 1.79 -4.77
C LEU A 164 16.43 0.54 -3.90
N SER A 165 16.97 -0.56 -4.39
CA SER A 165 17.05 -1.84 -3.67
C SER A 165 18.26 -2.61 -4.19
N PRO A 166 19.07 -3.22 -3.30
CA PRO A 166 20.22 -4.02 -3.71
C PRO A 166 19.80 -5.28 -4.47
N PRO A 167 20.76 -5.99 -5.11
CA PRO A 167 20.49 -7.31 -5.68
C PRO A 167 19.94 -8.27 -4.62
N LEU A 168 18.91 -9.03 -4.98
CA LEU A 168 18.32 -10.02 -4.08
C LEU A 168 19.05 -11.36 -4.18
N GLU A 169 19.28 -11.99 -3.04
CA GLU A 169 19.87 -13.33 -2.94
C GLU A 169 18.76 -14.38 -2.87
N PRO A 170 18.86 -15.53 -3.57
CA PRO A 170 17.86 -16.58 -3.46
C PRO A 170 17.90 -17.23 -2.07
N HIS A 171 16.72 -17.44 -1.48
CA HIS A 171 16.55 -18.04 -0.15
C HIS A 171 15.54 -19.19 -0.22
N VAL A 172 15.89 -20.33 0.39
CA VAL A 172 15.04 -21.55 0.42
C VAL A 172 14.15 -21.58 1.67
N ALA A 173 14.54 -20.89 2.74
CA ALA A 173 13.83 -20.84 4.00
C ALA A 173 13.97 -19.45 4.66
N MET A 174 12.98 -19.08 5.46
CA MET A 174 12.97 -17.80 6.19
C MET A 174 13.80 -17.89 7.46
N LYS A 175 14.99 -17.29 7.43
CA LYS A 175 15.86 -17.10 8.59
C LYS A 175 15.55 -15.76 9.25
N SER A 176 15.68 -15.65 10.57
CA SER A 176 15.40 -14.43 11.34
C SER A 176 16.01 -13.16 10.72
N THR A 177 17.29 -13.21 10.37
CA THR A 177 18.06 -12.10 9.78
C THR A 177 17.61 -11.67 8.38
N LYS A 178 16.76 -12.45 7.71
CA LYS A 178 16.27 -12.16 6.35
C LYS A 178 14.77 -11.89 6.31
N ARG A 179 14.07 -11.98 7.44
CA ARG A 179 12.61 -11.81 7.51
C ARG A 179 12.18 -10.43 7.06
N ALA A 180 12.87 -9.38 7.52
CA ALA A 180 12.56 -8.01 7.11
C ALA A 180 12.77 -7.77 5.62
N THR A 181 13.89 -8.23 5.04
CA THR A 181 14.13 -8.13 3.59
C THR A 181 13.06 -8.88 2.79
N ILE A 182 12.65 -10.08 3.22
CA ILE A 182 11.62 -10.88 2.54
C ILE A 182 10.26 -10.19 2.61
N VAL A 183 9.82 -9.77 3.80
CA VAL A 183 8.55 -9.06 4.01
C VAL A 183 8.56 -7.71 3.30
N GLY A 184 9.64 -6.94 3.41
CA GLY A 184 9.82 -5.65 2.74
C GLY A 184 9.76 -5.78 1.22
N THR A 185 10.41 -6.81 0.66
CA THR A 185 10.32 -7.11 -0.78
C THR A 185 8.91 -7.50 -1.20
N ALA A 186 8.20 -8.32 -0.40
CA ALA A 186 6.81 -8.66 -0.69
C ALA A 186 5.91 -7.41 -0.68
N LEU A 187 6.06 -6.53 0.30
CA LEU A 187 5.35 -5.23 0.34
C LEU A 187 5.76 -4.31 -0.82
N HIS A 188 7.00 -4.40 -1.32
CA HIS A 188 7.40 -3.72 -2.54
C HIS A 188 6.66 -4.26 -3.77
N CYS A 189 6.48 -5.58 -3.90
CA CYS A 189 5.66 -6.19 -4.95
C CYS A 189 4.19 -5.74 -4.88
N TYR A 190 3.64 -5.59 -3.67
CA TYR A 190 2.33 -4.96 -3.46
C TYR A 190 2.31 -3.52 -3.98
N TYR A 191 3.29 -2.71 -3.58
CA TYR A 191 3.41 -1.32 -4.01
C TYR A 191 3.53 -1.18 -5.53
N ALA A 192 4.26 -2.07 -6.20
CA ALA A 192 4.41 -2.08 -7.66
C ALA A 192 3.07 -2.25 -8.39
N GLN A 193 2.07 -2.85 -7.74
CA GLN A 193 0.71 -3.06 -8.28
C GLN A 193 -0.35 -2.20 -7.57
N ILE A 194 0.05 -1.20 -6.78
CA ILE A 194 -0.86 -0.44 -5.88
C ILE A 194 -2.00 0.28 -6.60
N SER A 195 -1.81 0.66 -7.87
CA SER A 195 -2.87 1.27 -8.69
C SER A 195 -4.01 0.30 -9.00
N GLN A 196 -3.72 -0.99 -9.08
CA GLN A 196 -4.70 -2.06 -9.34
C GLN A 196 -5.27 -2.65 -8.05
N MET A 197 -4.72 -2.29 -6.88
CA MET A 197 -5.19 -2.81 -5.60
C MET A 197 -6.56 -2.24 -5.22
N PRO A 198 -7.49 -3.08 -4.74
CA PRO A 198 -8.81 -2.63 -4.30
C PRO A 198 -8.70 -1.78 -3.03
N SER A 199 -9.72 -0.93 -2.81
CA SER A 199 -9.76 -0.01 -1.66
C SER A 199 -9.72 -0.74 -0.32
N TRP A 200 -10.38 -1.91 -0.21
CA TRP A 200 -10.37 -2.71 1.03
C TRP A 200 -8.95 -3.12 1.42
N SER A 201 -8.11 -3.52 0.47
CA SER A 201 -6.74 -3.96 0.72
C SER A 201 -5.87 -2.81 1.22
N LYS A 202 -6.03 -1.63 0.61
CA LYS A 202 -5.35 -0.39 1.02
C LYS A 202 -5.78 0.07 2.42
N LEU A 203 -7.08 -0.02 2.70
CA LEU A 203 -7.66 0.36 4.00
C LEU A 203 -7.10 -0.53 5.12
N GLU A 204 -7.10 -1.84 4.88
CA GLU A 204 -6.56 -2.83 5.82
C GLU A 204 -5.06 -2.62 6.04
N PHE A 205 -4.30 -2.35 4.98
CA PHE A 205 -2.89 -1.99 5.11
C PHE A 205 -2.68 -0.79 6.05
N CYS A 206 -3.46 0.28 5.87
CA CYS A 206 -3.36 1.45 6.76
C CYS A 206 -3.68 1.10 8.21
N ARG A 207 -4.71 0.27 8.45
CA ARG A 207 -5.06 -0.18 9.81
C ARG A 207 -3.94 -1.00 10.45
N PHE A 208 -3.37 -1.95 9.71
CA PHE A 208 -2.26 -2.76 10.21
C PHE A 208 -1.01 -1.92 10.46
N ALA A 209 -0.67 -1.00 9.55
CA ALA A 209 0.46 -0.09 9.72
C ALA A 209 0.30 0.82 10.96
N ALA A 210 -0.92 1.26 11.26
CA ALA A 210 -1.22 1.97 12.50
C ALA A 210 -1.01 1.08 13.73
N GLY A 211 -1.43 -0.19 13.66
CA GLY A 211 -1.24 -1.17 14.73
C GLY A 211 0.23 -1.54 14.99
N TRP A 212 1.07 -1.62 13.94
CA TRP A 212 2.51 -1.90 14.07
C TRP A 212 3.26 -0.82 14.85
N ALA A 213 2.78 0.42 14.81
CA ALA A 213 3.36 1.54 15.54
C ALA A 213 3.13 1.50 17.07
N GLY A 214 2.31 0.56 17.56
CA GLY A 214 1.94 0.45 18.98
C GLY A 214 0.75 1.32 19.39
N GLN A 215 0.45 1.33 20.68
CA GLN A 215 -0.70 2.06 21.25
C GLN A 215 -0.53 3.58 21.18
N ASP A 216 -1.66 4.31 21.19
CA ASP A 216 -1.74 5.75 20.95
C ASP A 216 -0.88 6.57 21.94
N CYS A 217 0.30 7.00 21.48
CA CYS A 217 1.12 8.00 22.16
C CYS A 217 0.44 9.39 22.06
N PRO A 218 0.44 10.21 23.14
CA PRO A 218 -0.02 11.60 23.09
C PRO A 218 0.72 12.46 22.04
N CYS A 219 1.97 12.10 21.72
CA CYS A 219 2.79 12.75 20.70
C CYS A 219 2.20 12.70 19.28
N ARG A 220 1.20 11.85 19.04
CA ARG A 220 0.49 11.69 17.77
C ARG A 220 -0.25 12.96 17.32
N SER A 221 -0.74 13.77 18.26
CA SER A 221 -1.49 15.01 17.97
C SER A 221 -0.64 16.28 18.00
N GLU A 222 0.64 16.21 18.40
CA GLU A 222 1.51 17.39 18.52
C GLU A 222 1.73 18.14 17.20
N LEU A 223 1.63 17.43 16.07
CA LEU A 223 1.73 18.03 14.73
C LEU A 223 0.40 18.59 14.20
N ASP A 224 -0.70 18.28 14.87
CA ASP A 224 -2.02 18.83 14.60
C ASP A 224 -2.20 20.08 15.46
N HIS A 225 -1.49 21.16 15.11
CA HIS A 225 -1.73 22.48 15.72
C HIS A 225 -3.11 23.02 15.31
N ARG A 226 -4.17 22.42 15.85
CA ARG A 226 -5.53 22.96 15.94
C ARG A 226 -6.17 22.41 17.22
N ASP A 227 -6.52 23.31 18.13
CA ASP A 227 -7.49 23.07 19.18
C ASP A 227 -8.73 22.40 18.56
N GLU A 228 -9.01 21.16 18.94
CA GLU A 228 -10.34 20.65 19.21
C GLU A 228 -10.28 19.18 19.67
N THR A 229 -10.96 18.94 20.77
CA THR A 229 -11.15 17.68 21.47
C THR A 229 -11.60 16.54 20.54
N ALA A 230 -10.66 15.70 20.08
CA ALA A 230 -10.98 14.41 19.51
C ALA A 230 -11.13 13.38 20.63
N ILE A 231 -12.39 13.05 20.96
CA ILE A 231 -12.72 11.92 21.83
C ILE A 231 -12.13 10.66 21.20
N ALA A 232 -11.20 10.02 21.90
CA ALA A 232 -10.63 8.74 21.54
C ALA A 232 -11.72 7.65 21.62
N ASN A 233 -12.42 7.41 20.50
CA ASN A 233 -13.22 6.20 20.36
C ASN A 233 -12.27 5.02 20.12
N GLY A 234 -11.88 4.38 21.23
CA GLY A 234 -11.17 3.10 21.23
C GLY A 234 -12.01 2.03 20.55
N HIS A 235 -11.83 1.86 19.24
CA HIS A 235 -12.15 0.60 18.58
C HIS A 235 -11.03 -0.37 18.92
N GLY A 236 -11.35 -1.40 19.72
CA GLY A 236 -10.44 -2.47 20.08
C GLY A 236 -9.87 -3.13 18.83
N ALA A 237 -8.62 -2.79 18.50
CA ALA A 237 -7.84 -3.48 17.50
C ALA A 237 -7.36 -4.80 18.11
N ILE A 238 -7.57 -5.88 17.36
CA ILE A 238 -7.05 -7.22 17.62
C ILE A 238 -5.58 -7.12 18.04
N GLY A 239 -5.28 -7.47 19.29
CA GLY A 239 -3.94 -7.59 19.90
C GLY A 239 -2.82 -6.86 19.16
N SER A 240 -2.72 -5.54 19.34
CA SER A 240 -1.64 -4.73 18.77
C SER A 240 -0.33 -5.04 19.50
N SER A 241 0.39 -6.07 19.05
CA SER A 241 1.78 -6.25 19.45
C SER A 241 2.65 -5.21 18.74
N GLU A 242 3.41 -4.47 19.54
CA GLU A 242 4.46 -3.58 19.06
C GLU A 242 5.47 -4.37 18.23
N ILE A 243 5.80 -3.90 17.04
CA ILE A 243 6.70 -4.58 16.10
C ILE A 243 7.88 -3.68 15.78
N GLU A 244 9.09 -4.23 15.90
CA GLU A 244 10.31 -3.56 15.41
C GLU A 244 10.26 -3.45 13.87
N ILE A 245 10.07 -2.22 13.36
CA ILE A 245 10.04 -1.96 11.93
C ILE A 245 11.47 -1.67 11.44
N GLU A 246 12.13 -2.69 10.90
CA GLU A 246 13.43 -2.54 10.23
C GLU A 246 13.33 -1.66 8.96
N GLU A 247 14.46 -1.07 8.55
CA GLU A 247 14.56 -0.15 7.41
C GLU A 247 13.99 -0.74 6.09
N GLU A 248 14.22 -2.04 5.88
CA GLU A 248 13.73 -2.81 4.72
C GLU A 248 12.19 -2.86 4.63
N ILE A 249 11.50 -2.81 5.78
CA ILE A 249 10.03 -2.76 5.85
C ILE A 249 9.56 -1.30 5.82
N LEU A 250 10.29 -0.40 6.47
CA LEU A 250 9.90 1.01 6.59
C LEU A 250 9.71 1.68 5.22
N GLN A 251 10.62 1.47 4.27
CA GLN A 251 10.57 2.11 2.96
C GLN A 251 9.30 1.78 2.16
N PRO A 252 8.93 0.49 1.92
CA PRO A 252 7.69 0.16 1.23
C PRO A 252 6.46 0.61 2.02
N VAL A 253 6.48 0.57 3.36
CA VAL A 253 5.36 1.05 4.18
C VAL A 253 5.06 2.52 3.93
N LEU A 254 6.10 3.37 3.99
CA LEU A 254 5.95 4.81 3.74
C LEU A 254 5.46 5.11 2.31
N ARG A 255 5.92 4.35 1.31
CA ARG A 255 5.47 4.50 -0.08
C ARG A 255 4.00 4.12 -0.25
N ILE A 256 3.57 3.01 0.37
CA ILE A 256 2.16 2.57 0.34
C ILE A 256 1.28 3.60 1.04
N LEU A 257 1.66 4.05 2.25
CA LEU A 257 0.90 5.09 2.98
C LEU A 257 0.85 6.40 2.22
N GLY A 258 1.96 6.83 1.61
CA GLY A 258 2.00 8.02 0.76
C GLY A 258 1.02 7.93 -0.41
N HIS A 259 0.91 6.77 -1.06
CA HIS A 259 -0.12 6.54 -2.08
C HIS A 259 -1.52 6.55 -1.49
N CYS A 260 -1.79 5.84 -0.39
CA CYS A 260 -3.11 5.80 0.23
C CYS A 260 -3.61 7.21 0.62
N LEU A 261 -2.70 8.05 1.13
CA LEU A 261 -2.94 9.41 1.59
C LEU A 261 -3.17 10.41 0.43
N LEU A 262 -2.28 10.40 -0.56
CA LEU A 262 -2.23 11.44 -1.61
C LEU A 262 -2.82 10.97 -2.96
N GLY A 263 -3.17 9.69 -3.08
CA GLY A 263 -3.71 9.13 -4.31
C GLY A 263 -5.04 9.78 -4.69
N PRO A 264 -5.20 10.28 -5.95
CA PRO A 264 -6.39 11.03 -6.35
C PRO A 264 -7.64 10.15 -6.36
N LEU A 265 -7.49 8.87 -6.70
CA LEU A 265 -8.59 7.91 -6.85
C LEU A 265 -8.92 7.15 -5.55
N ASN A 266 -8.24 7.44 -4.44
CA ASN A 266 -8.50 6.74 -3.19
C ASN A 266 -9.73 7.33 -2.48
N PRO A 267 -10.63 6.48 -1.94
CA PRO A 267 -11.78 6.93 -1.19
C PRO A 267 -11.34 7.64 0.10
N GLN A 268 -12.20 8.52 0.61
CA GLN A 268 -11.89 9.33 1.79
C GLN A 268 -11.52 8.48 3.01
N GLU A 269 -12.19 7.33 3.21
CA GLU A 269 -11.89 6.38 4.28
C GLU A 269 -10.44 5.87 4.25
N VAL A 270 -9.90 5.58 3.06
CA VAL A 270 -8.50 5.15 2.91
C VAL A 270 -7.54 6.29 3.23
N LYS A 271 -7.88 7.53 2.83
CA LYS A 271 -7.07 8.71 3.14
C LYS A 271 -7.05 9.00 4.64
N ASP A 272 -8.18 8.89 5.31
CA ASP A 272 -8.28 9.10 6.77
C ASP A 272 -7.57 7.99 7.54
N ALA A 273 -7.70 6.73 7.11
CA ALA A 273 -6.94 5.63 7.69
C ALA A 273 -5.42 5.78 7.48
N ALA A 274 -4.98 6.22 6.29
CA ALA A 274 -3.57 6.49 6.02
C ALA A 274 -3.05 7.66 6.87
N SER A 275 -3.84 8.73 6.99
CA SER A 275 -3.56 9.91 7.81
C SER A 275 -3.37 9.55 9.29
N SER A 276 -4.23 8.66 9.80
CA SER A 276 -4.13 8.03 11.12
C SER A 276 -2.84 7.21 11.26
N ALA A 277 -2.56 6.32 10.31
CA ALA A 277 -1.40 5.44 10.34
C ALA A 277 -0.06 6.18 10.29
N VAL A 278 0.06 7.22 9.45
CA VAL A 278 1.28 8.03 9.36
C VAL A 278 1.57 8.76 10.66
N ARG A 279 0.53 9.25 11.37
CA ARG A 279 0.70 9.89 12.68
C ARG A 279 1.13 8.90 13.76
N SER A 280 0.54 7.70 13.77
CA SER A 280 1.00 6.63 14.67
C SER A 280 2.47 6.27 14.41
N LEU A 281 2.87 6.12 13.13
CA LEU A 281 4.27 5.85 12.77
C LEU A 281 5.21 7.01 13.10
N TYR A 282 4.78 8.27 12.97
CA TYR A 282 5.57 9.43 13.40
C TYR A 282 5.84 9.42 14.90
N ALA A 283 4.81 9.16 15.70
CA ALA A 283 4.92 9.03 17.14
C ALA A 283 5.93 7.94 17.51
N ARG A 284 5.81 6.77 16.88
CA ARG A 284 6.73 5.66 17.09
C ARG A 284 8.17 5.99 16.68
N ALA A 285 8.35 6.52 15.47
CA ALA A 285 9.66 6.90 14.95
C ALA A 285 10.35 7.94 15.84
N SER A 286 9.58 8.83 16.46
CA SER A 286 10.07 9.83 17.40
C SER A 286 10.52 9.20 18.72
N HIS A 287 9.75 8.21 19.22
CA HIS A 287 10.13 7.44 20.40
C HIS A 287 11.41 6.62 20.17
N ASP A 288 11.50 5.93 19.03
CA ASP A 288 12.64 5.08 18.67
C ASP A 288 13.84 5.88 18.11
N LEU A 289 13.71 7.21 18.02
CA LEU A 289 14.74 8.13 17.51
C LEU A 289 15.27 7.74 16.11
N VAL A 290 14.39 7.28 15.21
CA VAL A 290 14.75 6.86 13.84
C VAL A 290 14.63 8.07 12.88
N PRO A 291 15.74 8.77 12.53
CA PRO A 291 15.65 10.08 11.89
C PRO A 291 15.03 10.05 10.50
N GLN A 292 15.32 8.99 9.73
CA GLN A 292 14.75 8.81 8.39
C GLN A 292 13.22 8.64 8.43
N ALA A 293 12.73 7.87 9.39
CA ALA A 293 11.29 7.65 9.59
C ALA A 293 10.60 8.93 10.07
N ILE A 294 11.21 9.67 11.01
CA ILE A 294 10.71 10.96 11.51
C ILE A 294 10.56 11.96 10.34
N LEU A 295 11.60 12.11 9.52
CA LEU A 295 11.59 13.03 8.39
C LEU A 295 10.50 12.67 7.37
N ALA A 296 10.41 11.39 6.99
CA ALA A 296 9.45 10.93 6.00
C ALA A 296 8.00 11.06 6.48
N THR A 297 7.70 10.60 7.69
CA THR A 297 6.34 10.67 8.27
C THR A 297 5.90 12.11 8.53
N ARG A 298 6.79 12.96 9.06
CA ARG A 298 6.50 14.39 9.24
C ARG A 298 6.22 15.10 7.90
N SER A 299 6.98 14.76 6.86
CA SER A 299 6.75 15.32 5.52
C SER A 299 5.38 14.92 4.96
N LEU A 300 4.98 13.66 5.14
CA LEU A 300 3.65 13.18 4.74
C LEU A 300 2.53 13.87 5.53
N ILE A 301 2.68 14.08 6.84
CA ILE A 301 1.70 14.79 7.68
C ILE A 301 1.53 16.24 7.21
N GLN A 302 2.64 16.93 6.90
CA GLN A 302 2.57 18.30 6.39
C GLN A 302 1.88 18.37 5.02
N LEU A 303 2.10 17.39 4.15
CA LEU A 303 1.42 17.31 2.85
C LEU A 303 -0.08 17.03 3.02
N ASP A 304 -0.47 16.14 3.92
CA ASP A 304 -1.87 15.88 4.28
C ASP A 304 -2.56 17.15 4.78
N ASN A 305 -1.93 17.85 5.74
CA ASN A 305 -2.50 19.07 6.31
C ASN A 305 -2.70 20.15 5.22
N ARG A 306 -1.70 20.37 4.36
CA ARG A 306 -1.80 21.34 3.25
C ARG A 306 -2.86 20.94 2.21
N THR A 307 -2.95 19.66 1.86
CA THR A 307 -3.95 19.19 0.89
C THR A 307 -5.37 19.33 1.42
N ARG A 308 -5.59 19.03 2.71
CA ARG A 308 -6.88 19.25 3.38
C ARG A 308 -7.22 20.73 3.51
N GLU A 309 -6.26 21.59 3.81
CA GLU A 309 -6.45 23.04 3.85
C GLU A 309 -6.81 23.61 2.47
N ALA A 310 -6.11 23.19 1.41
CA ALA A 310 -6.44 23.56 0.04
C ALA A 310 -7.85 23.11 -0.37
N ALA A 311 -8.27 21.89 0.03
CA ALA A 311 -9.62 21.39 -0.21
C ALA A 311 -10.70 22.22 0.51
N LYS A 312 -10.46 22.59 1.79
CA LYS A 312 -11.35 23.46 2.57
C LYS A 312 -11.45 24.87 1.98
N ALA A 313 -10.34 25.46 1.55
CA ALA A 313 -10.32 26.77 0.90
C ALA A 313 -11.08 26.77 -0.43
N GLY A 314 -10.94 25.70 -1.23
CA GLY A 314 -11.71 25.51 -2.46
C GLY A 314 -13.22 25.42 -2.22
N ALA A 315 -13.64 24.67 -1.20
CA ALA A 315 -15.06 24.54 -0.83
C ALA A 315 -15.69 25.87 -0.36
N ASN A 316 -14.94 26.68 0.40
CA ASN A 316 -15.43 28.00 0.84
C ASN A 316 -15.53 29.02 -0.31
N SER A 317 -14.76 28.84 -1.39
CA SER A 317 -14.83 29.70 -2.58
C SER A 317 -16.04 29.38 -3.47
N SER A 318 -16.46 28.11 -3.55
CA SER A 318 -17.64 27.69 -4.32
C SER A 318 -18.97 27.97 -3.61
N SER A 319 -18.98 28.04 -2.28
CA SER A 319 -20.18 28.43 -1.51
C SER A 319 -20.51 29.92 -1.58
N ASN A 320 -19.56 30.78 -1.97
CA ASN A 320 -19.73 32.24 -2.01
C ASN A 320 -20.27 32.79 -3.34
N SER A 321 -20.67 31.94 -4.30
CA SER A 321 -21.22 32.38 -5.59
C SER A 321 -22.68 32.88 -5.54
N ASN A 322 -23.31 32.95 -4.37
CA ASN A 322 -24.69 33.45 -4.20
C ASN A 322 -24.76 34.92 -3.75
N THR A 323 -23.93 35.80 -4.31
CA THR A 323 -24.14 37.25 -4.16
C THR A 323 -24.85 37.80 -5.40
N PRO A 324 -26.05 38.40 -5.28
CA PRO A 324 -26.75 38.95 -6.44
C PRO A 324 -25.99 40.19 -6.93
N THR A 325 -25.35 40.08 -8.08
CA THR A 325 -24.72 41.22 -8.76
C THR A 325 -25.81 42.19 -9.22
N LYS A 326 -25.94 43.33 -8.52
CA LYS A 326 -26.71 44.49 -9.01
C LYS A 326 -26.14 44.90 -10.38
N PRO A 327 -26.97 45.13 -11.40
CA PRO A 327 -26.49 45.59 -12.70
C PRO A 327 -25.87 46.99 -12.55
N LYS A 328 -24.57 47.10 -12.86
CA LYS A 328 -23.91 48.40 -13.01
C LYS A 328 -24.48 49.11 -14.25
N LYS A 329 -24.98 50.32 -14.02
CA LYS A 329 -25.45 51.28 -15.04
C LYS A 329 -24.29 51.59 -16.01
N PRO A 330 -24.50 51.61 -17.34
CA PRO A 330 -23.46 52.01 -18.27
C PRO A 330 -23.25 53.53 -18.19
N GLU A 331 -22.01 53.95 -17.91
CA GLU A 331 -21.58 55.35 -18.06
C GLU A 331 -21.47 55.67 -19.56
N ILE A 332 -22.26 56.64 -20.01
CA ILE A 332 -22.18 57.21 -21.35
C ILE A 332 -21.01 58.21 -21.33
N LEU A 333 -19.90 57.85 -21.96
CA LEU A 333 -18.81 58.77 -22.27
C LEU A 333 -19.21 59.62 -23.48
N LEU A 334 -19.61 60.87 -23.22
CA LEU A 334 -19.71 61.91 -24.23
C LEU A 334 -18.30 62.32 -24.66
N VAL A 335 -17.89 61.87 -25.85
CA VAL A 335 -16.73 62.40 -26.58
C VAL A 335 -17.17 63.68 -27.28
N SER A 336 -16.60 64.82 -26.89
CA SER A 336 -16.66 66.05 -27.68
C SER A 336 -15.53 66.07 -28.71
N LYS A 337 -15.89 66.08 -29.99
CA LYS A 337 -15.35 67.02 -30.98
C LYS A 337 -16.26 67.09 -32.19
#